data_AF-A0A829GQ29-F1
#
_entry.id   AF-A0A829GQ29-F1
#
_cell.length_a   1.000
_cell.length_b   1.000
_cell.length_c   1.000
_cell.angle_alpha   90.00
_cell.angle_beta   90.00
_cell.angle_gamma   90.00
#
_symmetry.space_group_name_H-M   'P 1'
#
loop_
_entity.id
_entity.type
_entity.pdbx_description
1 polymer ?
#
loop_
_entity_poly.entity_id
_entity_poly.type
_entity_poly.pdbx_seq_one_letter_code
_entity_poly.pdbx_strand_id
1 'polypeptide(L)'
;MTTLYLVRHGQTEFNVQKRVQGMADSALTPKGIADAKALGQGFKTKNIHFDAAFASDLTRAVDTAHFVLSGLDEPIPVTTLMGLREENYGKFEGQLANDFSLATMGIANFHDALANSRNNVGPDGRCSF
;
A
#
# COMPACT_ATOMS: atom_id res chain seq x y z
N MET A 1 -15.73 -12.28 -22.88
CA MET A 1 -14.78 -12.55 -21.78
C MET A 1 -14.21 -11.23 -21.35
N THR A 2 -14.15 -10.97 -20.04
CA THR A 2 -13.67 -9.68 -19.49
C THR A 2 -12.40 -9.95 -18.70
N THR A 3 -11.34 -9.20 -18.97
CA THR A 3 -10.06 -9.31 -18.27
C THR A 3 -9.94 -8.14 -17.29
N LEU A 4 -9.62 -8.43 -16.04
CA LEU A 4 -9.41 -7.42 -15.00
C LEU A 4 -7.95 -7.45 -14.54
N TYR A 5 -7.31 -6.28 -14.53
CA TYR A 5 -5.97 -6.10 -13.98
C TYR A 5 -6.07 -5.30 -12.68
N LEU A 6 -5.42 -5.80 -11.63
CA LEU A 6 -5.36 -5.14 -10.32
C LEU A 6 -3.92 -4.67 -10.06
N VAL A 7 -3.77 -3.38 -9.79
CA VAL A 7 -2.48 -2.74 -9.52
C VAL A 7 -2.55 -2.05 -8.17
N ARG A 8 -1.62 -2.39 -7.28
CA ARG A 8 -1.42 -1.63 -6.04
C ARG A 8 -0.64 -0.35 -6.35
N HIS A 9 -0.95 0.74 -5.66
CA HIS A 9 -0.19 1.98 -5.78
C HIS A 9 1.32 1.76 -5.57
N GLY A 10 2.14 2.60 -6.20
CA GLY A 10 3.59 2.59 -6.02
C GLY A 10 4.01 2.91 -4.58
N GLN A 11 5.28 2.69 -4.26
CA GLN A 11 5.84 3.03 -2.96
C GLN A 11 5.64 4.52 -2.63
N THR A 12 5.21 4.82 -1.41
CA THR A 12 5.01 6.17 -0.89
C THR A 12 6.03 6.54 0.18
N GLU A 13 6.10 7.83 0.52
CA GLU A 13 6.89 8.31 1.67
C GLU A 13 6.47 7.65 2.99
N PHE A 14 5.17 7.43 3.23
CA PHE A 14 4.71 6.72 4.43
C PHE A 14 5.12 5.25 4.45
N ASN A 15 5.21 4.59 3.30
CA ASN A 15 5.74 3.23 3.23
C ASN A 15 7.23 3.20 3.67
N VAL A 16 8.03 4.16 3.20
CA VAL A 16 9.45 4.27 3.59
C VAL A 16 9.59 4.59 5.08
N GLN A 17 8.75 5.47 5.60
CA GLN A 17 8.74 5.86 7.01
C GLN A 17 8.08 4.82 7.93
N LYS A 18 7.57 3.71 7.38
CA LYS A 18 6.83 2.67 8.10
C LYS A 18 5.66 3.23 8.90
N ARG A 19 4.91 4.14 8.29
CA ARG A 19 3.69 4.72 8.87
C ARG A 19 2.46 4.02 8.35
N VAL A 20 1.43 3.96 9.19
CA VAL A 20 0.10 3.50 8.79
C VAL A 20 -0.44 4.48 7.74
N GLN A 21 -0.88 3.93 6.63
CA GLN A 21 -1.40 4.69 5.52
C GLN A 21 -2.70 4.05 5.04
N GLY A 22 -3.81 4.48 5.66
CA GLY A 22 -5.15 4.18 5.21
C GLY A 22 -5.65 5.28 4.30
N MET A 23 -6.54 6.13 4.79
CA MET A 23 -7.00 7.31 4.05
C MET A 23 -6.05 8.51 4.13
N ALA A 24 -5.06 8.50 5.02
CA ALA A 24 -4.01 9.50 4.98
C ALA A 24 -3.19 9.37 3.70
N ASP A 25 -2.75 10.52 3.18
CA ASP A 25 -2.04 10.56 1.92
C ASP A 25 -0.61 11.04 2.06
N SER A 26 0.24 10.49 1.21
CA SER A 26 1.64 10.87 1.08
C SER A 26 2.07 10.61 -0.34
N ALA A 27 2.93 11.47 -0.88
CA ALA A 27 3.40 11.36 -2.25
C ALA A 27 4.07 9.99 -2.54
N LEU A 28 4.05 9.60 -3.81
CA LEU A 28 4.88 8.52 -4.31
C LEU A 28 6.35 8.90 -4.21
N THR A 29 7.20 7.93 -3.86
CA THR A 29 8.66 8.11 -3.90
C THR A 29 9.15 8.09 -5.34
N PRO A 30 10.37 8.56 -5.63
CA PRO A 30 11.00 8.39 -6.95
C PRO A 30 11.01 6.92 -7.40
N LYS A 31 11.18 5.98 -6.46
CA LYS A 31 11.09 4.54 -6.72
C LYS A 31 9.67 4.14 -7.10
N GLY A 32 8.65 4.56 -6.36
CA GLY A 32 7.25 4.26 -6.66
C GLY A 32 6.81 4.75 -8.04
N ILE A 33 7.28 5.93 -8.44
CA ILE A 33 7.05 6.49 -9.78
C ILE A 33 7.76 5.63 -10.85
N ALA A 34 9.01 5.25 -10.62
CA ALA A 34 9.77 4.41 -11.56
C ALA A 34 9.11 3.03 -11.75
N ASP A 35 8.66 2.41 -10.66
CA ASP A 35 7.95 1.12 -10.70
C ASP A 35 6.65 1.23 -11.53
N ALA A 36 5.86 2.29 -11.33
CA ALA A 36 4.61 2.53 -12.06
C ALA A 36 4.86 2.73 -13.56
N LYS A 37 5.88 3.50 -13.94
CA LYS A 37 6.27 3.68 -15.34
C LYS A 37 6.75 2.37 -15.98
N ALA A 38 7.56 1.59 -15.25
CA ALA A 38 8.03 0.30 -15.73
C ALA A 38 6.88 -0.69 -15.97
N LEU A 39 5.86 -0.68 -15.11
CA LEU A 39 4.64 -1.46 -15.31
C LEU A 39 3.90 -1.05 -16.60
N GLY A 40 3.73 0.25 -16.82
CA GLY A 40 3.13 0.79 -18.06
C GLY A 40 3.86 0.31 -19.32
N GLN A 41 5.20 0.38 -19.31
CA GLN A 41 6.03 -0.14 -20.41
C GLN A 41 5.89 -1.66 -20.60
N GLY A 42 5.72 -2.39 -19.50
CA GLY A 42 5.45 -3.83 -19.53
C GLY A 42 4.12 -4.17 -20.21
N PHE A 43 3.07 -3.39 -19.92
CA PHE A 43 1.77 -3.54 -20.60
C PHE A 43 1.88 -3.24 -22.09
N LYS A 44 2.57 -2.15 -22.47
CA LYS A 44 2.82 -1.80 -23.87
C LYS A 44 3.59 -2.89 -24.62
N THR A 45 4.70 -3.38 -24.07
CA THR A 45 5.51 -4.44 -24.69
C THR A 45 4.71 -5.72 -24.93
N LYS A 46 3.74 -6.00 -24.06
CA LYS A 46 2.83 -7.16 -24.18
C LYS A 46 1.60 -6.90 -25.06
N ASN A 47 1.49 -5.71 -25.65
CA ASN A 47 0.35 -5.28 -26.44
C ASN A 47 -0.99 -5.44 -25.69
N ILE A 48 -1.00 -5.05 -24.41
CA ILE A 48 -2.21 -5.04 -23.58
C ILE A 48 -2.92 -3.69 -23.77
N HIS A 49 -4.20 -3.75 -24.14
CA HIS A 49 -5.09 -2.60 -24.27
C HIS A 49 -6.08 -2.59 -23.11
N PHE A 50 -6.52 -1.39 -22.73
CA PHE A 50 -7.49 -1.21 -21.65
C PHE A 50 -8.64 -0.34 -22.14
N ASP A 51 -9.87 -0.80 -21.91
CA ASP A 51 -11.07 -0.03 -22.26
C ASP A 51 -11.39 1.06 -21.23
N ALA A 52 -10.94 0.87 -19.97
CA ALA A 52 -11.19 1.78 -18.86
C ALA A 52 -10.13 1.63 -17.77
N ALA A 53 -9.92 2.72 -17.01
CA ALA A 53 -9.06 2.74 -15.84
C ALA A 53 -9.80 3.33 -14.63
N PHE A 54 -9.66 2.68 -13.48
CA PHE A 54 -10.27 3.09 -12.22
C PHE A 54 -9.24 3.16 -11.11
N ALA A 55 -9.39 4.13 -10.21
CA ALA A 55 -8.58 4.26 -9.01
C ALA A 55 -9.44 4.77 -7.84
N SER A 56 -8.95 4.65 -6.61
CA SER A 56 -9.46 5.50 -5.53
C SER A 56 -9.17 6.97 -5.85
N ASP A 57 -9.83 7.89 -5.18
CA ASP A 57 -9.52 9.32 -5.22
C ASP A 57 -8.35 9.74 -4.31
N LEU A 58 -7.62 8.79 -3.71
CA LEU A 58 -6.35 9.07 -3.03
C LEU A 58 -5.26 9.36 -4.06
N THR A 59 -4.49 10.44 -3.85
CA THR A 59 -3.53 10.98 -4.83
C THR A 59 -2.51 9.93 -5.24
N ARG A 60 -1.96 9.14 -4.30
CA ARG A 60 -1.01 8.06 -4.64
C ARG A 60 -1.55 7.00 -5.62
N ALA A 61 -2.86 6.70 -5.57
CA ALA A 61 -3.48 5.73 -6.44
C ALA A 61 -3.73 6.33 -7.83
N VAL A 62 -4.22 7.57 -7.88
CA VAL A 62 -4.43 8.36 -9.10
C VAL A 62 -3.10 8.57 -9.83
N ASP A 63 -2.06 9.01 -9.13
CA ASP A 63 -0.72 9.22 -9.68
C ASP A 63 -0.13 7.92 -10.23
N THR A 64 -0.26 6.81 -9.49
CA THR A 64 0.20 5.50 -9.98
C THR A 64 -0.50 5.14 -11.28
N ALA A 65 -1.83 5.28 -11.35
CA ALA A 65 -2.60 5.00 -12.55
C ALA A 65 -2.14 5.89 -13.72
N HIS A 66 -1.94 7.19 -13.50
CA HIS A 66 -1.44 8.09 -14.54
C HIS A 66 -0.04 7.70 -15.03
N PHE A 67 0.88 7.34 -14.14
CA PHE A 67 2.22 6.91 -14.56
C PHE A 67 2.20 5.59 -15.34
N VAL A 68 1.34 4.64 -14.96
CA VAL A 68 1.14 3.40 -15.72
C VAL A 68 0.58 3.71 -17.11
N LEU A 69 -0.50 4.49 -17.19
CA LEU A 69 -1.17 4.81 -18.45
C LEU A 69 -0.32 5.69 -19.37
N SER A 70 0.56 6.53 -18.82
CA SER A 70 1.51 7.33 -19.62
C SER A 70 2.48 6.49 -20.46
N GLY A 71 2.64 5.21 -20.13
CA GLY A 71 3.45 4.27 -20.91
C GLY A 71 2.70 3.67 -22.11
N LEU A 72 1.39 3.88 -22.22
CA LEU A 72 0.56 3.35 -23.30
C LEU A 72 0.40 4.39 -24.42
N ASP A 73 0.02 3.93 -25.61
CA ASP A 73 -0.18 4.80 -26.77
C ASP A 73 -1.57 5.47 -26.78
N GLU A 74 -2.49 4.99 -25.96
CA GLU A 74 -3.88 5.44 -25.91
C GLU A 74 -4.14 6.33 -24.68
N PRO A 75 -4.79 7.50 -24.85
CA PRO A 75 -5.14 8.38 -23.74
C PRO A 75 -6.39 7.86 -23.02
N ILE A 76 -6.20 7.07 -21.96
CA ILE A 76 -7.29 6.52 -21.17
C ILE A 76 -7.52 7.39 -19.93
N PRO A 77 -8.72 7.97 -19.73
CA PRO A 77 -9.02 8.74 -18.53
C PRO A 77 -9.13 7.83 -17.30
N VAL A 78 -8.62 8.30 -16.16
CA VAL A 78 -8.77 7.62 -14.87
C VAL A 78 -10.07 8.08 -14.23
N THR A 79 -11.00 7.15 -14.00
CA THR A 79 -12.22 7.42 -13.24
C THR A 79 -11.98 7.12 -11.76
N THR A 80 -12.21 8.08 -10.87
CA THR A 80 -12.03 7.89 -9.44
C THR A 80 -13.29 7.36 -8.78
N LEU A 81 -13.13 6.40 -7.87
CA LEU A 81 -14.22 5.76 -7.12
C LEU A 81 -13.87 5.74 -5.63
N MET A 82 -14.65 6.42 -4.80
CA MET A 82 -14.45 6.44 -3.34
C MET A 82 -14.52 5.04 -2.71
N GLY A 83 -15.29 4.12 -3.30
CA GLY A 83 -15.39 2.73 -2.85
C GLY A 83 -14.10 1.91 -3.01
N LEU A 84 -13.08 2.45 -3.69
CA LEU A 84 -11.76 1.82 -3.83
C LEU A 84 -10.73 2.38 -2.85
N ARG A 85 -11.11 3.31 -1.95
CA ARG A 85 -10.21 3.83 -0.92
C ARG A 85 -9.73 2.70 0.00
N GLU A 86 -8.51 2.85 0.49
CA GLU A 86 -7.97 2.02 1.57
C GLU A 86 -8.81 2.18 2.86
N GLU A 87 -8.67 1.23 3.77
CA GLU A 87 -9.31 1.28 5.09
C GLU A 87 -8.96 2.59 5.84
N ASN A 88 -9.91 3.12 6.62
CA ASN A 88 -9.66 4.27 7.47
C ASN A 88 -9.21 3.81 8.86
N TYR A 89 -7.94 4.05 9.20
CA TYR A 89 -7.37 3.66 10.49
C TYR A 89 -7.60 4.69 11.60
N GLY A 90 -8.37 5.76 11.33
CA GLY A 90 -8.75 6.78 12.30
C GLY A 90 -7.55 7.46 12.93
N LYS A 91 -7.45 7.39 14.27
CA LYS A 91 -6.36 8.05 15.01
C LYS A 91 -4.97 7.54 14.68
N PHE A 92 -4.87 6.34 14.09
CA PHE A 92 -3.59 5.70 13.76
C PHE A 92 -3.02 6.13 12.42
N GLU A 93 -3.80 6.83 11.59
CA GLU A 93 -3.33 7.39 10.32
C GLU A 93 -2.05 8.22 10.52
N GLY A 94 -0.99 7.89 9.77
CA GLY A 94 0.31 8.55 9.88
C GLY A 94 1.13 8.19 11.12
N GLN A 95 0.63 7.39 12.06
CA GLN A 95 1.44 6.85 13.17
C GLN A 95 2.39 5.76 12.69
N LEU A 96 3.39 5.41 13.50
CA LEU A 96 4.26 4.28 13.17
C LEU A 96 3.44 2.99 13.17
N ALA A 97 3.65 2.16 12.15
CA ALA A 97 2.96 0.89 12.00
C ALA A 97 3.16 -0.04 13.20
N ASN A 98 4.29 0.08 13.90
CA ASN A 98 4.54 -0.66 15.14
C ASN A 98 3.55 -0.28 16.26
N ASP A 99 3.27 1.01 16.44
CA ASP A 99 2.34 1.48 17.48
C ASP A 99 0.92 0.99 17.22
N PHE A 100 0.51 1.02 15.96
CA PHE A 100 -0.75 0.44 15.52
C PHE A 100 -0.81 -1.08 15.72
N SER A 101 0.28 -1.79 15.36
CA SER A 101 0.37 -3.24 15.53
C SER A 101 0.26 -3.64 17.00
N LEU A 102 0.97 -2.95 17.90
CA LEU A 102 0.89 -3.18 19.34
C LEU A 102 -0.52 -2.95 19.87
N ALA A 103 -1.14 -1.83 19.50
CA ALA A 103 -2.50 -1.50 19.90
C ALA A 103 -3.51 -2.56 19.42
N THR A 104 -3.36 -3.06 18.20
CA THR A 104 -4.23 -4.09 17.62
C THR A 104 -4.06 -5.44 18.30
N MET A 105 -2.85 -5.77 18.74
CA MET A 105 -2.57 -6.99 19.53
C MET A 105 -2.97 -6.88 21.01
N GLY A 106 -3.54 -5.74 21.44
CA GLY A 106 -3.88 -5.50 22.85
C GLY A 106 -2.66 -5.32 23.74
N ILE A 107 -1.50 -4.99 23.17
CA ILE A 107 -0.25 -4.80 23.90
C ILE A 107 -0.03 -3.29 24.09
N ALA A 108 0.07 -2.85 25.34
CA ALA A 108 0.11 -1.43 25.67
C ALA A 108 1.41 -0.75 25.20
N ASN A 109 2.54 -1.46 25.19
CA ASN A 109 3.82 -0.92 24.76
C ASN A 109 4.84 -2.04 24.42
N PHE A 110 5.97 -1.65 23.83
CA PHE A 110 7.03 -2.57 23.43
C PHE A 110 7.67 -3.32 24.62
N HIS A 111 7.69 -2.71 25.81
CA HIS A 111 8.22 -3.36 27.01
C HIS A 111 7.34 -4.53 27.45
N ASP A 112 6.02 -4.35 27.38
CA ASP A 112 5.04 -5.39 27.67
C ASP A 112 5.05 -6.49 26.58
N ALA A 113 5.29 -6.13 25.32
CA ALA A 113 5.49 -7.09 24.23
C ALA A 113 6.70 -8.01 24.48
N LEU A 114 7.81 -7.43 24.93
CA LEU A 114 9.04 -8.16 25.25
C LEU A 114 8.90 -8.98 26.55
N ALA A 115 8.14 -8.50 27.53
CA ALA A 115 7.84 -9.25 28.74
C ALA A 115 7.00 -10.51 28.43
N ASN A 116 5.99 -10.40 27.57
CA ASN A 116 5.20 -11.54 27.12
C ASN A 116 6.01 -12.54 26.28
N SER A 117 6.94 -12.07 25.43
CA SER A 117 7.80 -12.99 24.66
C SER A 117 8.78 -13.75 25.54
N ARG A 118 9.29 -13.15 26.62
CA ARG A 118 10.15 -13.84 27.61
C ARG A 118 9.40 -14.88 28.43
N ASN A 119 8.12 -14.66 28.73
CA ASN A 119 7.30 -15.60 29.50
C ASN A 119 6.81 -16.80 28.69
N ASN A 120 6.88 -16.75 27.35
CA ASN A 120 6.52 -17.85 26.46
C ASN A 120 7.70 -18.75 26.07
N VAL A 121 8.91 -18.48 26.58
CA VAL A 121 10.10 -19.29 26.34
C VAL A 121 10.27 -20.27 27.50
N GLY A 122 10.12 -21.56 27.21
CA GLY A 122 10.39 -22.62 28.18
C GLY A 122 11.86 -22.62 28.63
N PRO A 123 12.22 -23.31 29.74
CA PRO A 123 13.60 -23.40 30.21
C PRO A 123 14.59 -24.01 29.20
N ASP A 124 14.08 -24.59 28.11
CA ASP A 124 14.85 -25.14 26.98
C ASP A 124 15.06 -24.15 25.82
N GLY A 125 14.60 -22.90 25.94
CA GLY A 125 14.80 -21.85 24.95
C GLY A 125 13.81 -21.85 23.79
N ARG A 126 12.74 -22.67 23.82
CA ARG A 126 11.73 -22.73 22.75
C ARG A 126 10.48 -21.94 23.12
N CYS A 127 9.95 -21.19 22.15
CA CYS A 127 8.66 -20.52 22.28
C CYS A 127 7.52 -21.55 22.21
N SER A 128 6.58 -21.47 23.15
CA SER A 128 5.33 -22.22 23.11
C SER A 128 4.33 -21.48 22.21
N PHE A 129 3.85 -22.12 21.14
CA PHE A 129 2.77 -21.61 20.27
C PHE A 129 1.40 -22.01 20.79
#